data_AF-A0A9D1KWM7-F1
#
_entry.id   AF-A0A9D1KWM7-F1
#
_cell.length_a   1.000
_cell.length_b   1.000
_cell.length_c   1.000
_cell.angle_alpha   90.00
_cell.angle_beta   90.00
_cell.angle_gamma   90.00
#
_symmetry.space_group_name_H-M   'P 1'
#
loop_
_entity.id
_entity.type
_entity.pdbx_description
1 polymer ?
#
loop_
_entity_poly.entity_id
_entity_poly.type
_entity_poly.pdbx_seq_one_letter_code
_entity_poly.pdbx_strand_id
1 'polypeptide(L)'
;MNVSYLKRVWRIVSPLLLFFAVDYAVSIAATYHYVSGYDMTSALNTTEGAQNFIQGAYDMLLDQYLQLTLLAAVISLPFLLRMYFKEKRQQTVTTVPVPGKRWVKYVYAILLSAGVTLSVNLFLNAVMIFRYATDYQAAMEEIMTESLWLRILCIGIIMPVTEELIFRGLIYERLKDMTNASKAAVYSSIIFGLYHGSLIQGIYAFVLGWLIVYAYQKCGTFLVPVIMHIVSNMIGIGLNYVYTDSTMVFSIAIVVTAMIGVWAFFKIHNGSFSVTCESEIKSDPGSCDASETVGGFGTEKRYRPEDYYPKEPEDEQDADEDTETFRSGPKDGE
;
A
#
# COMPACT_ATOMS: atom_id res chain seq x y z
N MET A 1 19.26 -20.68 3.59
CA MET A 1 17.90 -20.19 3.29
C MET A 1 17.52 -20.67 1.91
N ASN A 2 16.38 -21.35 1.75
CA ASN A 2 15.93 -21.86 0.45
C ASN A 2 15.71 -20.71 -0.55
N VAL A 3 16.24 -20.84 -1.78
CA VAL A 3 16.11 -19.85 -2.88
C VAL A 3 14.62 -19.49 -3.13
N SER A 4 13.70 -20.44 -2.91
CA SER A 4 12.25 -20.24 -2.99
C SER A 4 11.71 -19.25 -1.95
N TYR A 5 12.22 -19.27 -0.71
CA TYR A 5 11.80 -18.33 0.35
C TYR A 5 12.29 -16.92 0.05
N LEU A 6 13.54 -16.79 -0.42
CA LEU A 6 14.12 -15.50 -0.79
C LEU A 6 13.32 -14.83 -1.93
N LYS A 7 12.92 -15.61 -2.94
CA LYS A 7 12.05 -15.14 -4.03
C LYS A 7 10.69 -14.63 -3.51
N ARG A 8 10.08 -15.31 -2.53
CA ARG A 8 8.81 -14.90 -1.92
C ARG A 8 8.94 -13.59 -1.12
N VAL A 9 9.97 -13.48 -0.29
CA VAL A 9 10.25 -12.25 0.47
C VAL A 9 10.55 -11.10 -0.47
N TRP A 10 11.40 -11.32 -1.49
CA TRP A 10 11.70 -10.33 -2.52
C TRP A 10 10.43 -9.80 -3.19
N ARG A 11 9.51 -10.70 -3.56
CA ARG A 11 8.21 -10.27 -4.09
C ARG A 11 7.49 -9.35 -3.12
N ILE A 12 7.45 -9.61 -1.81
CA ILE A 12 6.76 -8.68 -0.90
C ILE A 12 7.44 -7.30 -0.87
N VAL A 13 8.76 -7.25 -0.72
CA VAL A 13 9.47 -5.99 -0.46
C VAL A 13 9.79 -5.17 -1.72
N SER A 14 9.78 -5.78 -2.90
CA SER A 14 10.23 -5.13 -4.14
C SER A 14 9.53 -3.81 -4.49
N PRO A 15 8.21 -3.59 -4.27
CA PRO A 15 7.56 -2.32 -4.60
C PRO A 15 8.07 -1.18 -3.70
N LEU A 16 8.31 -1.48 -2.43
CA LEU A 16 8.82 -0.52 -1.47
C LEU A 16 10.28 -0.17 -1.77
N LEU A 17 11.11 -1.18 -2.06
CA LEU A 17 12.50 -0.96 -2.47
C LEU A 17 12.60 -0.19 -3.79
N LEU A 18 11.69 -0.43 -4.73
CA LEU A 18 11.62 0.34 -5.96
C LEU A 18 11.35 1.83 -5.66
N PHE A 19 10.35 2.12 -4.84
CA PHE A 19 10.05 3.51 -4.45
C PHE A 19 11.25 4.18 -3.78
N PHE A 20 11.86 3.53 -2.78
CA PHE A 20 13.04 4.07 -2.11
C PHE A 20 14.26 4.21 -3.03
N ALA A 21 14.45 3.31 -3.99
CA ALA A 21 15.53 3.43 -4.95
C ALA A 21 15.33 4.63 -5.89
N VAL A 22 14.10 4.88 -6.33
CA VAL A 22 13.76 6.06 -7.14
C VAL A 22 13.92 7.34 -6.32
N ASP A 23 13.40 7.36 -5.09
CA ASP A 23 13.51 8.49 -4.16
C ASP A 23 14.97 8.85 -3.90
N TYR A 24 15.80 7.86 -3.54
CA TYR A 24 17.23 8.05 -3.33
C TYR A 24 17.96 8.53 -4.59
N ALA A 25 17.60 8.03 -5.78
CA ALA A 25 18.18 8.50 -7.04
C ALA A 25 17.82 9.95 -7.34
N VAL A 26 16.59 10.38 -7.04
CA VAL A 26 16.15 11.77 -7.16
C VAL A 26 16.92 12.67 -6.20
N SER A 27 17.09 12.26 -4.94
CA SER A 27 17.88 13.00 -3.95
C SER A 27 19.36 13.12 -4.34
N ILE A 28 19.97 12.06 -4.90
CA ILE A 28 21.34 12.12 -5.44
C ILE A 28 21.42 13.12 -6.59
N ALA A 29 20.46 13.11 -7.51
CA ALA A 29 20.46 14.03 -8.65
C ALA A 29 20.32 15.49 -8.19
N ALA A 30 19.46 15.77 -7.21
CA ALA A 30 19.31 17.09 -6.60
C ALA A 30 20.61 17.54 -5.90
N THR A 31 21.22 16.65 -5.12
CA THR A 31 22.51 16.91 -4.46
C THR A 31 23.60 17.20 -5.50
N TYR A 32 23.71 16.39 -6.56
CA TYR A 32 24.68 16.62 -7.63
C TYR A 32 24.49 17.99 -8.28
N HIS A 33 23.25 18.40 -8.53
CA HIS A 33 22.94 19.72 -9.06
C HIS A 33 23.41 20.83 -8.13
N TYR A 34 23.12 20.73 -6.82
CA TYR A 34 23.60 21.67 -5.80
C TYR A 34 25.14 21.77 -5.80
N VAL A 35 25.82 20.63 -5.78
CA VAL A 35 27.29 20.56 -5.79
C VAL A 35 27.87 21.20 -7.05
N SER A 36 27.26 20.98 -8.21
CA SER A 36 27.74 21.52 -9.49
C SER A 36 27.70 23.05 -9.57
N GLY A 37 26.85 23.70 -8.77
CA GLY A 37 26.73 25.16 -8.70
C GLY A 37 27.55 25.80 -7.58
N TYR A 38 28.21 25.01 -6.72
CA TYR A 38 28.94 25.50 -5.55
C TYR A 38 30.43 25.69 -5.85
N ASP A 39 31.06 26.77 -5.35
CA ASP A 39 32.51 26.94 -5.45
C ASP A 39 33.23 26.00 -4.46
N MET A 40 33.48 24.78 -4.92
CA MET A 40 34.12 23.73 -4.15
C MET A 40 35.56 24.10 -3.74
N THR A 41 36.24 24.94 -4.53
CA THR A 41 37.61 25.34 -4.21
C THR A 41 37.61 26.19 -2.94
N SER A 42 36.75 27.20 -2.90
CA SER A 42 36.59 28.04 -1.71
C SER A 42 36.01 27.26 -0.53
N ALA A 43 35.09 26.33 -0.78
CA ALA A 43 34.48 25.50 0.25
C ALA A 43 35.50 24.62 0.98
N LEU A 44 36.37 23.93 0.24
CA LEU A 44 37.31 22.95 0.81
C LEU A 44 38.60 23.59 1.36
N ASN A 45 38.82 24.87 1.08
CA ASN A 45 40.00 25.60 1.57
C ASN A 45 39.94 25.91 3.08
N THR A 46 38.75 25.88 3.71
CA THR A 46 38.59 26.13 5.14
C THR A 46 37.67 25.09 5.79
N THR A 47 37.87 24.82 7.08
CA THR A 47 36.96 23.93 7.84
C THR A 47 35.54 24.50 7.91
N GLU A 48 35.42 25.82 8.08
CA GLU A 48 34.12 26.52 8.10
C GLU A 48 33.42 26.43 6.73
N GLY A 49 34.15 26.63 5.62
CA GLY A 49 33.62 26.46 4.27
C GLY A 49 33.10 25.04 4.02
N ALA A 50 33.83 24.03 4.47
CA ALA A 50 33.42 22.64 4.33
C ALA A 50 32.16 22.34 5.16
N GLN A 51 32.06 22.88 6.38
CA GLN A 51 30.87 22.75 7.22
C GLN A 51 29.66 23.44 6.60
N ASN A 52 29.83 24.67 6.09
CA ASN A 52 28.76 25.43 5.43
C ASN A 52 28.25 24.74 4.17
N PHE A 53 29.15 24.13 3.38
CA PHE A 53 28.77 23.34 2.21
C PHE A 53 27.94 22.11 2.60
N ILE A 54 28.41 21.34 3.59
CA ILE A 54 27.71 20.14 4.05
C ILE A 54 26.33 20.51 4.60
N GLN A 55 26.27 21.51 5.49
CA GLN A 55 25.01 21.96 6.07
C GLN A 55 24.05 22.49 5.00
N GLY A 56 24.53 23.32 4.06
CA GLY A 56 23.71 23.84 2.99
C GLY A 56 23.17 22.76 2.04
N ALA A 57 23.91 21.67 1.82
CA ALA A 57 23.41 20.51 1.08
C ALA A 57 22.32 19.76 1.87
N TYR A 58 22.44 19.64 3.19
CA TYR A 58 21.39 19.08 4.03
C TYR A 58 20.13 19.96 4.05
N ASP A 59 20.30 21.27 4.25
CA ASP A 59 19.19 22.23 4.28
C ASP A 59 18.43 22.21 2.95
N MET A 60 19.14 22.20 1.80
CA MET A 60 18.52 22.08 0.48
C MET A 60 17.68 20.80 0.31
N LEU A 61 18.15 19.66 0.83
CA LEU A 61 17.39 18.40 0.77
C LEU A 61 16.13 18.45 1.65
N LEU A 62 16.21 19.09 2.81
CA LEU A 62 15.07 19.26 3.72
C LEU A 62 14.05 20.25 3.14
N ASP A 63 14.51 21.41 2.67
CA ASP A 63 13.69 22.46 2.05
C ASP A 63 12.96 21.95 0.79
N GLN A 64 13.57 21.02 0.03
CA GLN A 64 12.98 20.45 -1.18
C GLN A 64 12.35 19.07 -0.97
N TYR A 65 12.23 18.60 0.27
CA TYR A 65 11.80 17.24 0.57
C TYR A 65 10.47 16.87 -0.10
N LEU A 66 9.49 17.77 -0.09
CA LEU A 66 8.15 17.50 -0.61
C LEU A 66 8.14 17.40 -2.15
N GLN A 67 8.93 18.22 -2.83
CA GLN A 67 9.09 18.24 -4.28
C GLN A 67 9.85 17.01 -4.75
N LEU A 68 10.93 16.64 -4.06
CA LEU A 68 11.73 15.46 -4.36
C LEU A 68 10.89 14.18 -4.19
N THR A 69 10.16 14.07 -3.08
CA THR A 69 9.26 12.94 -2.82
C THR A 69 8.12 12.88 -3.84
N LEU A 70 7.53 14.02 -4.22
CA LEU A 70 6.52 14.08 -5.28
C LEU A 70 7.07 13.58 -6.62
N LEU A 71 8.27 14.03 -6.99
CA LEU A 71 8.93 13.61 -8.22
C LEU A 71 9.20 12.09 -8.20
N ALA A 72 9.70 11.58 -7.08
CA ALA A 72 9.95 10.16 -6.89
C ALA A 72 8.67 9.32 -7.01
N ALA A 73 7.56 9.78 -6.43
CA ALA A 73 6.25 9.14 -6.57
C ALA A 73 5.77 9.13 -8.02
N VAL A 74 5.84 10.26 -8.72
CA VAL A 74 5.44 10.36 -10.14
C VAL A 74 6.28 9.43 -11.03
N ILE A 75 7.59 9.35 -10.81
CA ILE A 75 8.47 8.44 -11.54
C ILE A 75 8.15 6.98 -11.21
N SER A 76 7.85 6.65 -9.95
CA SER A 76 7.59 5.29 -9.49
C SER A 76 6.23 4.75 -9.94
N LEU A 77 5.20 5.60 -10.04
CA LEU A 77 3.82 5.22 -10.38
C LEU A 77 3.67 4.34 -11.63
N PRO A 78 4.25 4.65 -12.80
CA PRO A 78 4.11 3.79 -13.98
C PRO A 78 4.66 2.37 -13.76
N PHE A 79 5.76 2.22 -13.02
CA PHE A 79 6.34 0.92 -12.70
C PHE A 79 5.47 0.15 -11.72
N LEU A 80 4.98 0.83 -10.67
CA LEU A 80 4.08 0.23 -9.68
C LEU A 80 2.73 -0.18 -10.31
N LEU A 81 2.16 0.65 -11.19
CA LEU A 81 0.94 0.34 -11.92
C LEU A 81 1.13 -0.86 -12.84
N ARG A 82 2.28 -0.94 -13.53
CA ARG A 82 2.64 -2.10 -14.34
C ARG A 82 2.71 -3.38 -13.49
N MET A 83 3.32 -3.32 -12.30
CA MET A 83 3.36 -4.45 -11.36
C MET A 83 1.94 -4.86 -10.93
N TYR A 84 1.14 -3.89 -10.51
CA TYR A 84 -0.23 -4.11 -10.03
C TYR A 84 -1.13 -4.71 -11.12
N PHE A 85 -1.16 -4.14 -12.33
CA PHE A 85 -1.99 -4.67 -13.40
C PHE A 85 -1.51 -6.03 -13.90
N LYS A 86 -0.20 -6.30 -13.86
CA LYS A 86 0.33 -7.64 -14.18
C LYS A 86 -0.21 -8.67 -13.18
N GLU A 87 -0.16 -8.39 -11.89
CA GLU A 87 -0.64 -9.32 -10.85
C GLU A 87 -2.16 -9.47 -10.89
N LYS A 88 -2.89 -8.38 -11.11
CA LYS A 88 -4.35 -8.41 -11.25
C LYS A 88 -4.81 -9.27 -12.43
N ARG A 89 -4.06 -9.31 -13.54
CA ARG A 89 -4.35 -10.18 -14.69
C ARG A 89 -4.07 -11.65 -14.42
N GLN A 90 -3.25 -11.97 -13.42
CA GLN A 90 -2.89 -13.33 -13.04
C GLN A 90 -3.80 -13.90 -11.94
N GLN A 91 -4.65 -13.07 -11.33
CA GLN A 91 -5.61 -13.49 -10.32
C GLN A 91 -6.71 -14.35 -10.96
N THR A 92 -6.93 -15.54 -10.38
CA THR A 92 -8.02 -16.46 -10.75
C THR A 92 -9.30 -16.19 -9.96
N VAL A 93 -9.19 -15.54 -8.80
CA VAL A 93 -10.32 -15.13 -7.97
C VAL A 93 -10.47 -13.62 -8.08
N THR A 94 -11.66 -13.16 -8.48
CA THR A 94 -11.98 -11.75 -8.64
C THR A 94 -13.18 -11.36 -7.78
N THR A 95 -13.22 -10.10 -7.34
CA THR A 95 -14.36 -9.56 -6.61
C THR A 95 -15.24 -8.73 -7.54
N VAL A 96 -16.50 -9.13 -7.70
CA VAL A 96 -17.50 -8.44 -8.53
C VAL A 96 -18.40 -7.59 -7.63
N PRO A 97 -18.66 -6.31 -7.97
CA PRO A 97 -19.51 -5.45 -7.17
C PRO A 97 -20.99 -5.86 -7.25
N VAL A 98 -21.69 -5.84 -6.10
CA VAL A 98 -23.13 -6.15 -6.05
C VAL A 98 -23.94 -5.09 -6.83
N PRO A 99 -24.84 -5.50 -7.75
CA PRO A 99 -25.72 -4.58 -8.48
C PRO A 99 -26.56 -3.68 -7.55
N GLY A 100 -26.78 -2.42 -7.92
CA GLY A 100 -27.65 -1.49 -7.18
C GLY A 100 -27.02 -0.77 -5.97
N LYS A 101 -25.86 -1.21 -5.45
CA LYS A 101 -25.15 -0.55 -4.32
C LYS A 101 -23.75 -0.03 -4.67
N ARG A 102 -23.49 0.22 -5.95
CA ARG A 102 -22.13 0.48 -6.49
C ARG A 102 -21.43 1.69 -5.85
N TRP A 103 -22.14 2.79 -5.60
CA TRP A 103 -21.55 4.04 -5.08
C TRP A 103 -21.66 4.19 -3.56
N VAL A 104 -22.63 3.52 -2.92
CA VAL A 104 -22.93 3.66 -1.50
C VAL A 104 -21.73 3.28 -0.61
N LYS A 105 -20.94 2.29 -1.04
CA LYS A 105 -19.70 1.89 -0.37
C LYS A 105 -18.68 3.02 -0.25
N TYR A 106 -18.59 3.89 -1.27
CA TYR A 106 -17.67 5.03 -1.24
C TYR A 106 -18.16 6.10 -0.26
N VAL A 107 -19.46 6.32 -0.15
CA VAL A 107 -20.02 7.25 0.85
C VAL A 107 -19.70 6.78 2.25
N TYR A 108 -19.93 5.50 2.55
CA TYR A 108 -19.58 4.97 3.88
C TYR A 108 -18.07 4.97 4.11
N ALA A 109 -17.25 4.70 3.09
CA ALA A 109 -15.80 4.77 3.20
C ALA A 109 -15.30 6.20 3.51
N ILE A 110 -15.86 7.21 2.82
CA ILE A 110 -15.56 8.64 3.08
C ILE A 110 -15.98 9.02 4.49
N LEU A 111 -17.20 8.67 4.92
CA LEU A 111 -17.69 8.99 6.26
C LEU A 111 -16.92 8.27 7.37
N LEU A 112 -16.52 7.02 7.13
CA LEU A 112 -15.67 6.26 8.05
C LEU A 112 -14.31 6.92 8.20
N SER A 113 -13.63 7.19 7.07
CA SER A 113 -12.33 7.86 7.07
C SER A 113 -12.42 9.23 7.72
N ALA A 114 -13.40 10.05 7.34
CA ALA A 114 -13.56 11.39 7.89
C ALA A 114 -13.87 11.38 9.39
N GLY A 115 -14.80 10.52 9.82
CA GLY A 115 -15.18 10.40 11.23
C GLY A 115 -14.01 9.94 12.11
N VAL A 116 -13.30 8.89 11.69
CA VAL A 116 -12.14 8.37 12.44
C VAL A 116 -10.98 9.36 12.41
N THR A 117 -10.66 9.94 11.26
CA THR A 117 -9.55 10.88 11.12
C THR A 117 -9.78 12.13 11.97
N LEU A 118 -10.97 12.74 11.88
CA LEU A 118 -11.30 13.92 12.68
C LEU A 118 -11.28 13.60 14.17
N SER A 119 -12.01 12.58 14.61
CA SER A 119 -12.11 12.25 16.04
C SER A 119 -10.74 11.93 16.65
N VAL A 120 -9.91 11.14 15.97
CA VAL A 120 -8.58 10.78 16.46
C VAL A 120 -7.64 11.98 16.43
N ASN A 121 -7.56 12.74 15.34
CA ASN A 121 -6.66 13.90 15.29
C ASN A 121 -7.04 14.95 16.35
N LEU A 122 -8.32 15.27 16.50
CA LEU A 122 -8.79 16.21 17.52
C LEU A 122 -8.49 15.69 18.93
N PHE A 123 -8.67 14.39 19.19
CA PHE A 123 -8.32 13.77 20.47
C PHE A 123 -6.82 13.84 20.75
N LEU A 124 -5.97 13.45 19.80
CA LEU A 124 -4.51 13.50 19.93
C LEU A 124 -4.00 14.93 20.17
N ASN A 125 -4.63 15.92 19.52
CA ASN A 125 -4.33 17.33 19.74
C ASN A 125 -4.75 17.79 21.15
N ALA A 126 -5.93 17.38 21.61
CA ALA A 126 -6.43 17.71 22.95
C ALA A 126 -5.53 17.16 24.08
N VAL A 127 -4.96 15.96 23.91
CA VAL A 127 -4.00 15.37 24.87
C VAL A 127 -2.55 15.84 24.63
N MET A 128 -2.32 16.67 23.62
CA MET A 128 -1.02 17.24 23.27
C MET A 128 0.11 16.21 23.05
N ILE A 129 -0.22 14.99 22.62
CA ILE A 129 0.76 13.90 22.51
C ILE A 129 1.87 14.21 21.49
N PHE A 130 1.54 14.94 20.42
CA PHE A 130 2.49 15.32 19.38
C PHE A 130 3.59 16.25 19.87
N ARG A 131 3.43 16.93 21.03
CA ARG A 131 4.49 17.75 21.64
C ARG A 131 5.71 16.93 22.06
N TYR A 132 5.54 15.63 22.25
CA TYR A 132 6.61 14.69 22.61
C TYR A 132 7.19 13.94 21.40
N ALA A 133 6.68 14.21 20.20
CA ALA A 133 7.06 13.53 18.96
C ALA A 133 7.97 14.43 18.12
N THR A 134 9.24 14.61 18.52
CA THR A 134 10.17 15.55 17.85
C THR A 134 10.31 15.28 16.36
N ASP A 135 10.43 14.01 15.96
CA ASP A 135 10.57 13.63 14.55
C ASP A 135 9.31 13.97 13.72
N TYR A 136 8.14 13.85 14.34
CA TYR A 136 6.88 14.25 13.72
C TYR A 136 6.77 15.77 13.61
N GLN A 137 7.16 16.51 14.66
CA GLN A 137 7.13 17.98 14.66
C GLN A 137 8.05 18.55 13.58
N ALA A 138 9.29 18.05 13.49
CA ALA A 138 10.24 18.48 12.46
C ALA A 138 9.68 18.22 11.06
N ALA A 139 9.16 17.02 10.80
CA ALA A 139 8.54 16.70 9.50
C ALA A 139 7.33 17.59 9.18
N MET A 140 6.48 17.87 10.17
CA MET A 140 5.31 18.74 9.98
C MET A 140 5.69 20.20 9.76
N GLU A 141 6.72 20.71 10.46
CA GLU A 141 7.22 22.07 10.30
C GLU A 141 7.64 22.31 8.85
N GLU A 142 8.48 21.43 8.30
CA GLU A 142 8.92 21.49 6.90
C GLU A 142 7.75 21.38 5.93
N ILE A 143 6.83 20.44 6.15
CA ILE A 143 5.66 20.30 5.28
C ILE A 143 4.78 21.55 5.33
N MET A 144 4.69 22.25 6.47
CA MET A 144 3.83 23.43 6.62
C MET A 144 4.41 24.70 5.98
N THR A 145 5.74 24.80 5.78
CA THR A 145 6.36 25.91 5.05
C THR A 145 5.97 25.89 3.57
N GLU A 146 5.64 24.72 3.03
CA GLU A 146 5.28 24.53 1.63
C GLU A 146 3.92 25.14 1.24
N SER A 147 3.80 25.47 -0.04
CA SER A 147 2.55 26.00 -0.58
C SER A 147 1.36 25.03 -0.39
N LEU A 148 0.17 25.57 -0.11
CA LEU A 148 -1.03 24.74 0.11
C LEU A 148 -1.36 23.85 -1.10
N TRP A 149 -1.19 24.37 -2.32
CA TRP A 149 -1.45 23.58 -3.53
C TRP A 149 -0.51 22.38 -3.63
N LEU A 150 0.78 22.53 -3.26
CA LEU A 150 1.75 21.46 -3.32
C LEU A 150 1.46 20.40 -2.25
N ARG A 151 1.08 20.82 -1.04
CA ARG A 151 0.61 19.92 0.02
C ARG A 151 -0.60 19.10 -0.44
N ILE A 152 -1.59 19.74 -1.06
CA ILE A 152 -2.78 19.04 -1.57
C ILE A 152 -2.40 18.04 -2.68
N LEU A 153 -1.57 18.47 -3.63
CA LEU A 153 -1.17 17.61 -4.74
C LEU A 153 -0.34 16.41 -4.26
N CYS A 154 0.72 16.66 -3.49
CA CYS A 154 1.66 15.64 -3.04
C CYS A 154 1.07 14.78 -1.93
N ILE A 155 0.93 15.34 -0.71
CA ILE A 155 0.52 14.61 0.49
C ILE A 155 -0.95 14.21 0.41
N GLY A 156 -1.75 15.03 -0.24
CA GLY A 156 -3.17 14.84 -0.30
C GLY A 156 -3.66 13.81 -1.31
N ILE A 157 -2.94 13.66 -2.44
CA ILE A 157 -3.42 12.87 -3.58
C ILE A 157 -2.36 11.89 -4.05
N ILE A 158 -1.22 12.37 -4.56
CA ILE A 158 -0.24 11.53 -5.25
C ILE A 158 0.43 10.52 -4.30
N MET A 159 0.81 10.96 -3.10
CA MET A 159 1.40 10.08 -2.09
C MET A 159 0.42 9.01 -1.60
N PRO A 160 -0.81 9.34 -1.16
CA PRO A 160 -1.81 8.34 -0.81
C PRO A 160 -2.07 7.31 -1.90
N VAL A 161 -2.16 7.74 -3.17
CA VAL A 161 -2.35 6.81 -4.30
C VAL A 161 -1.15 5.86 -4.44
N THR A 162 0.06 6.40 -4.35
CA THR A 162 1.31 5.62 -4.44
C THR A 162 1.44 4.63 -3.28
N GLU A 163 1.17 5.08 -2.07
CA GLU A 163 1.19 4.27 -0.86
C GLU A 163 0.13 3.17 -0.91
N GLU A 164 -1.12 3.46 -1.25
CA GLU A 164 -2.13 2.42 -1.37
C GLU A 164 -1.78 1.39 -2.46
N LEU A 165 -1.15 1.82 -3.56
CA LEU A 165 -0.69 0.91 -4.60
C LEU A 165 0.41 -0.02 -4.09
N ILE A 166 1.37 0.49 -3.32
CA ILE A 166 2.44 -0.30 -2.69
C ILE A 166 1.86 -1.22 -1.61
N PHE A 167 1.11 -0.69 -0.65
CA PHE A 167 0.71 -1.41 0.55
C PHE A 167 -0.52 -2.29 0.34
N ARG A 168 -1.55 -1.82 -0.35
CA ARG A 168 -2.83 -2.54 -0.54
C ARG A 168 -2.86 -3.28 -1.86
N GLY A 169 -2.38 -2.63 -2.92
CA GLY A 169 -2.34 -3.20 -4.26
C GLY A 169 -1.33 -4.32 -4.43
N LEU A 170 -0.17 -4.25 -3.76
CA LEU A 170 0.95 -5.18 -3.95
C LEU A 170 1.31 -5.94 -2.66
N ILE A 171 1.76 -5.26 -1.61
CA ILE A 171 2.26 -5.92 -0.38
C ILE A 171 1.19 -6.78 0.28
N TYR A 172 0.00 -6.22 0.52
CA TYR A 172 -1.11 -6.95 1.14
C TYR A 172 -1.56 -8.16 0.31
N GLU A 173 -1.74 -8.00 -1.01
CA GLU A 173 -2.13 -9.11 -1.88
C GLU A 173 -1.05 -10.20 -1.92
N ARG A 174 0.24 -9.83 -2.01
CA ARG A 174 1.35 -10.79 -1.95
C ARG A 174 1.47 -11.47 -0.58
N LEU A 175 1.12 -10.79 0.52
CA LEU A 175 1.06 -11.37 1.85
C LEU A 175 -0.11 -12.34 2.01
N LYS A 176 -1.22 -12.13 1.31
CA LYS A 176 -2.33 -13.09 1.27
C LYS A 176 -1.89 -14.41 0.65
N ASP A 177 -1.08 -14.38 -0.42
CA ASP A 177 -0.53 -15.60 -1.05
C ASP A 177 0.30 -16.46 -0.08
N MET A 178 0.90 -15.84 0.94
CA MET A 178 1.77 -16.52 1.92
C MET A 178 1.09 -16.84 3.24
N THR A 179 -0.02 -16.17 3.55
CA THR A 179 -0.68 -16.25 4.86
C THR A 179 -2.20 -16.37 4.69
N ASN A 180 -2.98 -15.75 5.56
CA ASN A 180 -4.42 -15.61 5.37
C ASN A 180 -4.77 -14.12 5.38
N ALA A 181 -5.95 -13.76 4.86
CA ALA A 181 -6.37 -12.37 4.71
C ALA A 181 -6.27 -11.54 6.01
N SER A 182 -6.56 -12.13 7.18
CA SER A 182 -6.47 -11.44 8.47
C SER A 182 -5.02 -11.17 8.88
N LYS A 183 -4.12 -12.15 8.75
CA LYS A 183 -2.69 -11.98 9.06
C LYS A 183 -2.03 -11.02 8.06
N ALA A 184 -2.34 -11.15 6.77
CA ALA A 184 -1.88 -10.24 5.74
C ALA A 184 -2.30 -8.79 6.03
N ALA A 185 -3.54 -8.59 6.47
CA ALA A 185 -4.01 -7.26 6.88
C ALA A 185 -3.13 -6.69 8.01
N VAL A 186 -2.95 -7.44 9.10
CA VAL A 186 -2.12 -6.99 10.24
C VAL A 186 -0.68 -6.70 9.81
N TYR A 187 -0.03 -7.62 9.09
CA TYR A 187 1.36 -7.43 8.66
C TYR A 187 1.52 -6.26 7.70
N SER A 188 0.62 -6.10 6.71
CA SER A 188 0.68 -4.96 5.79
C SER A 188 0.50 -3.62 6.53
N SER A 189 -0.39 -3.57 7.53
CA SER A 189 -0.57 -2.39 8.37
C SER A 189 0.62 -2.09 9.26
N ILE A 190 1.32 -3.12 9.78
CA ILE A 190 2.55 -2.93 10.57
C ILE A 190 3.64 -2.31 9.70
N ILE A 191 3.86 -2.86 8.50
CA ILE A 191 4.85 -2.33 7.55
C ILE A 191 4.51 -0.88 7.18
N PHE A 192 3.22 -0.59 6.96
CA PHE A 192 2.75 0.78 6.69
C PHE A 192 2.99 1.73 7.87
N GLY A 193 2.80 1.29 9.12
CA GLY A 193 3.11 2.09 10.29
C GLY A 193 4.61 2.38 10.44
N LEU A 194 5.45 1.36 10.25
CA LEU A 194 6.91 1.51 10.30
C LEU A 194 7.47 2.44 9.21
N TYR A 195 6.82 2.46 8.04
CA TYR A 195 7.18 3.32 6.91
C TYR A 195 7.18 4.83 7.26
N HIS A 196 6.41 5.27 8.26
CA HIS A 196 6.25 6.68 8.60
C HIS A 196 7.40 7.27 9.44
N GLY A 197 8.34 6.45 9.93
CA GLY A 197 9.56 6.92 10.62
C GLY A 197 9.37 7.49 12.03
N SER A 198 8.18 8.02 12.37
CA SER A 198 7.81 8.47 13.72
C SER A 198 6.96 7.44 14.45
N LEU A 199 7.26 7.16 15.72
CA LEU A 199 6.52 6.16 16.51
C LEU A 199 5.03 6.52 16.67
N ILE A 200 4.73 7.76 17.06
CA ILE A 200 3.34 8.21 17.29
C ILE A 200 2.56 8.21 15.98
N GLN A 201 3.16 8.70 14.90
CA GLN A 201 2.57 8.66 13.56
C GLN A 201 2.41 7.22 13.05
N GLY A 202 3.38 6.36 13.33
CA GLY A 202 3.37 4.95 12.93
C GLY A 202 2.29 4.13 13.64
N ILE A 203 2.02 4.39 14.92
CA ILE A 203 0.88 3.78 15.64
C ILE A 203 -0.44 4.24 15.01
N TYR A 204 -0.58 5.53 14.73
CA TYR A 204 -1.76 6.08 14.06
C TYR A 204 -1.96 5.45 12.67
N ALA A 205 -0.90 5.41 11.86
CA ALA A 205 -0.88 4.82 10.52
C ALA A 205 -1.17 3.31 10.56
N PHE A 206 -0.68 2.57 11.55
CA PHE A 206 -1.01 1.15 11.74
C PHE A 206 -2.53 0.96 11.94
N VAL A 207 -3.15 1.71 12.87
CA VAL A 207 -4.57 1.55 13.19
C VAL A 207 -5.45 1.97 12.00
N LEU A 208 -5.19 3.14 11.42
CA LEU A 208 -5.90 3.61 10.24
C LEU A 208 -5.68 2.65 9.06
N GLY A 209 -4.45 2.17 8.91
CA GLY A 209 -4.08 1.28 7.84
C GLY A 209 -4.76 -0.09 7.91
N TRP A 210 -5.01 -0.59 9.13
CA TRP A 210 -5.78 -1.81 9.36
C TRP A 210 -7.25 -1.61 9.03
N LEU A 211 -7.83 -0.46 9.41
CA LEU A 211 -9.20 -0.08 9.07
C LEU A 211 -9.40 0.04 7.55
N ILE A 212 -8.44 0.64 6.85
CA ILE A 212 -8.43 0.79 5.39
C ILE A 212 -8.42 -0.59 4.70
N VAL A 213 -7.55 -1.52 5.12
CA VAL A 213 -7.52 -2.89 4.55
C VAL A 213 -8.83 -3.63 4.83
N TYR A 214 -9.38 -3.47 6.03
CA TYR A 214 -10.67 -4.06 6.38
C TYR A 214 -11.80 -3.55 5.46
N ALA A 215 -11.88 -2.24 5.23
CA ALA A 215 -12.84 -1.65 4.30
C ALA A 215 -12.59 -2.09 2.85
N TYR A 216 -11.33 -2.24 2.44
CA TYR A 216 -10.95 -2.78 1.13
C TYR A 216 -11.48 -4.20 0.94
N GLN A 217 -11.28 -5.09 1.91
CA GLN A 217 -11.79 -6.47 1.89
C GLN A 217 -13.31 -6.51 1.75
N LYS A 218 -14.03 -5.70 2.55
CA LYS A 218 -15.50 -5.67 2.55
C LYS A 218 -16.09 -5.07 1.26
N CYS A 219 -15.41 -4.11 0.67
CA CYS A 219 -15.90 -3.38 -0.51
C CYS A 219 -15.46 -3.97 -1.85
N GLY A 220 -14.42 -4.83 -1.84
CA GLY A 220 -13.89 -5.53 -3.02
C GLY A 220 -13.41 -4.60 -4.12
N THR A 221 -12.87 -3.43 -3.78
CA THR A 221 -12.36 -2.47 -4.77
C THR A 221 -11.19 -1.67 -4.24
N PHE A 222 -10.14 -1.57 -5.07
CA PHE A 222 -8.94 -0.78 -4.78
C PHE A 222 -9.22 0.72 -4.63
N LEU A 223 -10.33 1.21 -5.18
CA LEU A 223 -10.66 2.64 -5.06
C LEU A 223 -11.08 3.03 -3.63
N VAL A 224 -11.60 2.09 -2.82
CA VAL A 224 -11.98 2.36 -1.43
C VAL A 224 -10.78 2.77 -0.57
N PRO A 225 -9.68 2.00 -0.51
CA PRO A 225 -8.53 2.41 0.30
C PRO A 225 -7.93 3.74 -0.18
N VAL A 226 -7.85 3.97 -1.50
CA VAL A 226 -7.37 5.24 -2.07
C VAL A 226 -8.21 6.42 -1.61
N ILE A 227 -9.55 6.33 -1.73
CA ILE A 227 -10.44 7.42 -1.31
C ILE A 227 -10.34 7.65 0.19
N MET A 228 -10.33 6.59 1.00
CA MET A 228 -10.22 6.71 2.45
C MET A 228 -8.93 7.43 2.85
N HIS A 229 -7.80 7.09 2.23
CA HIS A 229 -6.52 7.70 2.55
C HIS A 229 -6.43 9.16 2.08
N ILE A 230 -6.90 9.47 0.86
CA ILE A 230 -7.01 10.85 0.36
C ILE A 230 -7.85 11.70 1.33
N VAL A 231 -9.01 11.19 1.77
CA VAL A 231 -9.86 11.91 2.73
C VAL A 231 -9.13 12.14 4.05
N SER A 232 -8.42 11.14 4.57
CA SER A 232 -7.63 11.28 5.80
C SER A 232 -6.57 12.38 5.67
N ASN A 233 -5.81 12.38 4.58
CA ASN A 233 -4.75 13.36 4.38
C ASN A 233 -5.28 14.76 4.08
N MET A 234 -6.38 14.88 3.31
CA MET A 234 -7.09 16.14 3.11
C MET A 234 -7.56 16.75 4.43
N ILE A 235 -8.11 15.94 5.33
CA ILE A 235 -8.52 16.38 6.66
C ILE A 235 -7.31 16.79 7.49
N GLY A 236 -6.22 16.01 7.47
CA GLY A 236 -4.98 16.38 8.15
C GLY A 236 -4.45 17.75 7.71
N ILE A 237 -4.40 18.00 6.39
CA ILE A 237 -4.03 19.31 5.85
C ILE A 237 -5.01 20.40 6.33
N GLY A 238 -6.31 20.16 6.21
CA GLY A 238 -7.35 21.15 6.56
C GLY A 238 -7.39 21.51 8.04
N LEU A 239 -7.17 20.54 8.94
CA LEU A 239 -7.20 20.76 10.40
C LEU A 239 -6.14 21.77 10.87
N ASN A 240 -5.03 21.93 10.15
CA ASN A 240 -4.00 22.93 10.46
C ASN A 240 -4.48 24.38 10.25
N TYR A 241 -5.63 24.58 9.59
CA TYR A 241 -6.24 25.89 9.36
C TYR A 241 -7.45 26.16 10.25
N VAL A 242 -7.88 25.17 11.03
CA VAL A 242 -9.04 25.28 11.90
C VAL A 242 -8.57 25.54 13.33
N TYR A 243 -8.75 26.78 13.80
CA TYR A 243 -8.44 27.18 15.17
C TYR A 243 -9.72 27.45 15.95
N THR A 244 -9.82 26.89 17.15
CA THR A 244 -10.88 27.25 18.10
C THR A 244 -10.33 27.23 19.52
N ASP A 245 -10.64 28.25 20.31
CA ASP A 245 -10.24 28.29 21.73
C ASP A 245 -11.27 27.57 22.63
N SER A 246 -12.39 27.10 22.05
CA SER A 246 -13.47 26.49 22.81
C SER A 246 -13.25 24.99 23.00
N THR A 247 -12.86 24.60 24.21
CA THR A 247 -12.74 23.20 24.63
C THR A 247 -14.07 22.43 24.49
N MET A 248 -15.20 23.12 24.67
CA MET A 248 -16.52 22.54 24.47
C MET A 248 -16.77 22.18 23.00
N VAL A 249 -16.44 23.08 22.07
CA VAL A 249 -16.58 22.82 20.63
C VAL A 249 -15.70 21.64 20.20
N PHE A 250 -14.45 21.60 20.66
CA PHE A 250 -13.56 20.46 20.43
C PHE A 250 -14.14 19.14 20.93
N SER A 251 -14.63 19.12 22.18
CA SER A 251 -15.19 17.91 22.78
C SER A 251 -16.44 17.41 22.03
N ILE A 252 -17.33 18.32 21.65
CA ILE A 252 -18.51 17.98 20.86
C ILE A 252 -18.10 17.44 19.48
N ALA A 253 -17.14 18.09 18.81
CA ALA A 253 -16.67 17.67 17.50
C ALA A 253 -16.05 16.26 17.54
N ILE A 254 -15.25 15.93 18.56
CA ILE A 254 -14.71 14.58 18.76
C ILE A 254 -15.83 13.55 18.85
N VAL A 255 -16.83 13.78 19.71
CA VAL A 255 -17.92 12.83 19.92
C VAL A 255 -18.76 12.65 18.65
N VAL A 256 -19.17 13.75 18.00
CA VAL A 256 -20.01 13.70 16.79
C VAL A 256 -19.28 12.98 15.65
N THR A 257 -18.01 13.31 15.41
CA THR A 257 -17.23 12.68 14.33
C THR A 257 -16.95 11.20 14.62
N ALA A 258 -16.70 10.83 15.89
CA ALA A 258 -16.56 9.44 16.30
C ALA A 258 -17.86 8.65 16.06
N MET A 259 -19.02 9.22 16.41
CA MET A 259 -20.32 8.59 16.16
C MET A 259 -20.58 8.36 14.66
N ILE A 260 -20.24 9.32 13.81
CA ILE A 260 -20.32 9.18 12.34
C ILE A 260 -19.41 8.04 11.86
N GLY A 261 -18.17 8.00 12.34
CA GLY A 261 -17.21 6.95 12.01
C GLY A 261 -17.69 5.56 12.40
N VAL A 262 -18.19 5.40 13.64
CA VAL A 262 -18.74 4.13 14.14
C VAL A 262 -19.97 3.71 13.35
N TRP A 263 -20.90 4.63 13.07
CA TRP A 263 -22.06 4.34 12.25
C TRP A 263 -21.67 3.87 10.84
N ALA A 264 -20.72 4.56 10.19
CA ALA A 264 -20.23 4.20 8.87
C ALA A 264 -19.51 2.83 8.89
N PHE A 265 -18.74 2.54 9.94
CA PHE A 265 -18.11 1.23 10.15
C PHE A 265 -19.15 0.12 10.18
N PHE A 266 -20.23 0.26 10.97
CA PHE A 266 -21.30 -0.74 11.02
C PHE A 266 -22.02 -0.91 9.68
N LYS A 267 -22.20 0.17 8.91
CA LYS A 267 -22.75 0.10 7.55
C LYS A 267 -21.83 -0.66 6.60
N ILE A 268 -20.51 -0.54 6.73
CA ILE A 268 -19.54 -1.33 5.95
C ILE A 268 -19.52 -2.79 6.43
N HIS A 269 -19.49 -3.02 7.75
CA HIS A 269 -19.39 -4.36 8.34
C HIS A 269 -20.57 -5.25 7.96
N ASN A 270 -21.80 -4.72 8.08
CA ASN A 270 -23.05 -5.41 7.81
C ASN A 270 -23.47 -5.36 6.32
N GLY A 271 -22.79 -4.55 5.51
CA GLY A 271 -23.12 -4.40 4.10
C GLY A 271 -22.44 -5.45 3.23
N SER A 272 -23.18 -6.00 2.27
CA SER A 272 -22.64 -6.83 1.20
C SER A 272 -22.45 -5.97 -0.05
N PHE A 273 -21.19 -5.64 -0.37
CA PHE A 273 -20.83 -4.73 -1.48
C PHE A 273 -20.12 -5.42 -2.65
N SER A 274 -19.58 -6.61 -2.40
CA SER A 274 -18.90 -7.43 -3.40
C SER A 274 -19.17 -8.91 -3.15
N VAL A 275 -19.14 -9.69 -4.23
CA VAL A 275 -19.14 -11.16 -4.22
C VAL A 275 -17.82 -11.61 -4.83
N THR A 276 -17.21 -12.66 -4.27
CA THR A 276 -16.03 -13.32 -4.83
C THR A 276 -16.47 -14.35 -5.85
N CYS A 277 -15.89 -14.30 -7.04
CA CYS A 277 -16.13 -15.26 -8.11
C CYS A 277 -14.79 -15.82 -8.58
N GLU A 278 -14.74 -17.14 -8.79
CA GLU A 278 -13.62 -17.80 -9.44
C GLU A 278 -13.83 -17.68 -10.95
N SER A 279 -12.87 -17.10 -11.67
CA SER A 279 -12.94 -17.07 -13.13
C SER A 279 -12.36 -18.37 -13.66
N GLU A 280 -13.18 -19.20 -14.29
CA GLU A 280 -12.65 -20.29 -15.13
C GLU A 280 -11.70 -19.68 -16.17
N ILE A 281 -10.51 -20.29 -16.29
CA ILE A 281 -9.47 -19.85 -17.20
C ILE A 281 -10.04 -19.85 -18.63
N LYS A 282 -10.32 -18.65 -19.15
CA LYS A 282 -10.75 -18.37 -20.54
C LYS A 282 -12.13 -18.93 -20.96
N SER A 283 -13.21 -18.39 -20.41
CA SER A 283 -14.47 -18.25 -21.18
C SER A 283 -15.41 -17.24 -20.54
N ASP A 284 -15.66 -16.17 -21.28
CA ASP A 284 -16.66 -15.10 -21.07
C ASP A 284 -16.69 -14.32 -19.74
N PRO A 285 -16.51 -12.97 -19.76
CA PRO A 285 -16.67 -12.10 -18.59
C PRO A 285 -18.10 -12.02 -18.02
N GLY A 286 -19.05 -12.80 -18.54
CA GLY A 286 -20.48 -12.75 -18.23
C GLY A 286 -21.04 -13.95 -17.46
N SER A 287 -20.24 -14.96 -17.13
CA SER A 287 -20.73 -16.24 -16.59
C SER A 287 -20.73 -16.36 -15.06
N CYS A 288 -20.39 -15.31 -14.31
CA CYS A 288 -20.40 -15.39 -12.84
C CYS A 288 -21.84 -15.49 -12.32
N ASP A 289 -22.29 -16.72 -12.12
CA ASP A 289 -23.58 -17.02 -11.50
C ASP A 289 -23.49 -16.66 -10.02
N ALA A 290 -24.43 -15.85 -9.52
CA ALA A 290 -24.42 -15.33 -8.15
C ALA A 290 -24.65 -16.42 -7.07
N SER A 291 -24.68 -17.70 -7.46
CA SER A 291 -24.88 -18.87 -6.61
C SER A 291 -23.59 -19.39 -5.98
N GLU A 292 -22.41 -19.08 -6.53
CA GLU A 292 -21.11 -19.49 -5.97
C GLU A 292 -20.59 -18.47 -4.95
N THR A 293 -21.40 -18.21 -3.93
CA THR A 293 -21.03 -17.31 -2.83
C THR A 293 -20.09 -18.03 -1.86
N VAL A 294 -18.80 -17.71 -1.89
CA VAL A 294 -17.89 -18.07 -0.79
C VAL A 294 -18.10 -17.04 0.33
N GLY A 295 -18.80 -17.46 1.38
CA GLY A 295 -19.15 -16.64 2.53
C GLY A 295 -17.93 -16.01 3.20
N GLY A 296 -18.04 -14.72 3.51
CA GLY A 296 -17.03 -13.98 4.26
C GLY A 296 -16.82 -14.54 5.67
N PHE A 297 -15.56 -14.49 6.10
CA PHE A 297 -15.02 -14.97 7.39
C PHE A 297 -15.17 -16.47 7.63
N GLY A 298 -14.21 -17.23 7.10
CA GLY A 298 -14.00 -18.63 7.44
C GLY A 298 -13.61 -19.44 6.22
N THR A 299 -12.36 -19.91 6.21
CA THR A 299 -11.84 -20.94 5.30
C THR A 299 -11.93 -20.63 3.80
N GLU A 300 -11.07 -19.73 3.31
CA GLU A 300 -10.61 -19.86 1.91
C GLU A 300 -9.98 -21.26 1.75
N LYS A 301 -10.51 -22.07 0.83
CA LYS A 301 -9.84 -23.29 0.39
C LYS A 301 -8.48 -22.86 -0.20
N ARG A 302 -7.41 -23.35 0.43
CA ARG A 302 -6.02 -23.19 -0.02
C ARG A 302 -5.87 -23.71 -1.45
N TYR A 303 -5.34 -22.89 -2.34
CA TYR A 303 -4.52 -23.39 -3.45
C TYR A 303 -3.09 -22.91 -3.24
N ARG A 304 -2.13 -23.85 -3.32
CA ARG A 304 -0.72 -23.55 -3.03
C ARG A 304 -0.10 -22.85 -4.23
N PRO A 305 0.88 -21.94 -4.01
CA PRO A 305 1.71 -21.40 -5.08
C PRO A 305 2.52 -22.45 -5.87
N GLU A 306 2.59 -23.68 -5.38
CA GLU A 306 3.28 -24.81 -6.01
C GLU A 306 2.56 -25.30 -7.28
N ASP A 307 1.29 -24.97 -7.47
CA ASP A 307 0.50 -25.35 -8.65
C ASP A 307 0.66 -24.37 -9.84
N TYR A 308 1.41 -23.27 -9.66
CA TYR A 308 1.48 -22.16 -10.62
C TYR A 308 2.85 -21.95 -11.27
N TYR A 309 3.89 -22.65 -10.82
CA TYR A 309 5.16 -22.68 -11.55
C TYR A 309 5.16 -23.90 -12.47
N PRO A 310 5.48 -23.77 -13.77
CA PRO A 310 5.80 -24.94 -14.57
C PRO A 310 6.88 -25.71 -13.82
N LYS A 311 6.66 -27.00 -13.57
CA LYS A 311 7.77 -27.89 -13.24
C LYS A 311 8.78 -27.70 -14.37
N GLU A 312 10.03 -27.42 -14.04
CA GLU A 312 11.11 -27.53 -15.04
C GLU A 312 10.96 -28.93 -15.65
N PRO A 313 10.97 -29.06 -16.99
CA PRO A 313 10.90 -30.38 -17.59
C PRO A 313 12.06 -31.19 -17.02
N GLU A 314 11.75 -32.31 -16.37
CA GLU A 314 12.76 -33.31 -16.07
C GLU A 314 13.36 -33.70 -17.42
N ASP A 315 14.68 -33.56 -17.55
CA ASP A 315 15.42 -33.98 -18.75
C ASP A 315 15.13 -35.47 -18.97
N GLU A 316 14.17 -35.79 -19.84
CA GLU A 316 14.04 -37.10 -20.48
C GLU A 316 15.27 -37.27 -21.39
N GLN A 317 16.37 -37.74 -20.81
CA GLN A 317 17.46 -38.34 -21.55
C GLN A 317 17.21 -39.84 -21.68
N ASP A 318 17.07 -40.23 -22.94
CA ASP A 318 17.40 -41.53 -23.53
C ASP A 318 16.41 -42.68 -23.33
N ALA A 319 15.41 -42.72 -24.21
CA ALA A 319 14.90 -43.97 -24.76
C ALA A 319 15.18 -43.97 -26.27
N ASP A 320 16.20 -44.73 -26.70
CA ASP A 320 16.20 -45.51 -27.95
C ASP A 320 17.56 -46.20 -28.11
N GLU A 321 17.65 -47.46 -27.68
CA GLU A 321 18.54 -48.45 -28.32
C GLU A 321 18.01 -49.87 -28.08
N ASP A 322 17.45 -50.43 -29.15
CA ASP A 322 17.45 -51.82 -29.58
C ASP A 322 17.26 -52.95 -28.54
N THR A 323 16.17 -53.70 -28.68
CA THR A 323 16.26 -55.18 -28.75
C THR A 323 15.02 -55.78 -29.41
N GLU A 324 15.24 -56.32 -30.61
CA GLU A 324 14.36 -57.28 -31.25
C GLU A 324 14.03 -58.44 -30.30
N THR A 325 12.78 -58.90 -30.28
CA THR A 325 12.51 -60.35 -30.27
C THR A 325 11.06 -60.66 -30.64
N PHE A 326 10.93 -61.22 -31.83
CA PHE A 326 9.90 -62.14 -32.29
C PHE A 326 9.47 -63.14 -31.21
N ARG A 327 8.16 -63.39 -31.04
CA ARG A 327 7.57 -64.75 -31.19
C ARG A 327 6.05 -64.78 -30.98
N SER A 328 5.40 -65.37 -31.98
CA SER A 328 4.05 -65.90 -32.01
C SER A 328 3.94 -67.22 -31.25
N GLY A 329 2.81 -67.41 -30.55
CA GLY A 329 1.99 -68.62 -30.41
C GLY A 329 2.59 -69.97 -29.95
N PRO A 330 1.90 -70.73 -29.07
CA PRO A 330 2.40 -71.99 -28.51
C PRO A 330 2.20 -73.17 -29.47
N LYS A 331 3.02 -74.22 -29.33
CA LYS A 331 2.74 -75.56 -29.87
C LYS A 331 3.10 -76.64 -28.85
N ASP A 332 2.12 -77.52 -28.66
CA ASP A 332 2.21 -78.80 -27.99
C ASP A 332 3.05 -79.82 -28.79
N GLY A 333 3.54 -80.85 -28.11
CA GLY A 333 3.58 -82.23 -28.63
C GLY A 333 4.89 -82.74 -29.26
N GLU A 334 5.44 -83.76 -28.59
CA GLU A 334 6.40 -84.80 -29.00
C GLU A 334 7.89 -84.46 -29.21
#